data_AF-A0A0J1PKZ1-F1
#
_entry.id   AF-A0A0J1PKZ1-F1
#
_cell.length_a   1.000
_cell.length_b   1.000
_cell.length_c   1.000
_cell.angle_alpha   90.00
_cell.angle_beta   90.00
_cell.angle_gamma   90.00
#
_symmetry.space_group_name_H-M   'P 1'
#
loop_
_entity.id
_entity.type
_entity.pdbx_description
1 polymer ?
#
loop_
_entity_poly.entity_id
_entity_poly.type
_entity_poly.pdbx_seq_one_letter_code
_entity_poly.pdbx_strand_id
1 'polypeptide(L)' 'MTVTHNGKQYHASKLNDNEWQLSSVDKPREKITMNRWQMHIAGILQQVEGKS' A
#
# COMPACT_ATOMS: atom_id res chain seq x y z
N MET A 1 3.86 5.62 -4.88
CA MET A 1 2.52 5.50 -5.52
C MET A 1 1.46 5.88 -4.50
N THR A 2 0.37 6.56 -4.89
CA THR A 2 -0.76 6.80 -3.97
C THR A 2 -1.86 5.80 -4.27
N VAL A 3 -2.35 5.09 -3.25
CA VAL A 3 -3.42 4.10 -3.36
C VAL A 3 -4.58 4.48 -2.43
N THR A 4 -5.80 4.13 -2.82
CA THR A 4 -6.99 4.32 -1.99
C THR A 4 -7.43 2.98 -1.42
N HIS A 5 -7.60 2.91 -0.10
CA HIS A 5 -8.12 1.74 0.59
C HIS A 5 -9.11 2.20 1.67
N ASN A 6 -10.31 1.63 1.69
CA ASN A 6 -11.39 1.97 2.62
C ASN A 6 -11.67 3.48 2.74
N GLY A 7 -11.67 4.19 1.60
CA GLY A 7 -11.93 5.64 1.55
C GLY A 7 -10.78 6.53 2.04
N LYS A 8 -9.64 5.95 2.43
CA LYS A 8 -8.42 6.68 2.83
C LYS A 8 -7.33 6.54 1.77
N GLN A 9 -6.49 7.57 1.65
CA GLN A 9 -5.34 7.56 0.75
C GLN A 9 -4.05 7.23 1.50
N TYR A 10 -3.22 6.42 0.87
CA TYR A 10 -1.93 5.99 1.40
C TYR A 10 -0.84 6.16 0.36
N HIS A 11 0.35 6.58 0.78
CA HIS A 11 1.57 6.42 0.02
C HIS A 11 2.09 5.01 0.19
N ALA A 12 2.10 4.24 -0.90
CA ALA A 12 2.67 2.91 -0.98
C ALA A 12 4.13 2.98 -1.45
N SER A 13 5.00 2.36 -0.66
CA SER A 13 6.43 2.19 -0.93
C SER A 13 6.82 0.73 -0.78
N LYS A 14 7.47 0.16 -1.80
CA LYS A 14 7.97 -1.21 -1.74
C LYS A 14 9.19 -1.26 -0.82
N LEU A 15 9.18 -2.12 0.20
CA LEU A 15 10.33 -2.31 1.12
C LEU A 15 11.27 -3.40 0.59
N ASN A 16 10.69 -4.48 0.09
CA ASN A 16 11.37 -5.61 -0.55
C ASN A 16 10.40 -6.31 -1.52
N ASP A 17 10.79 -7.45 -2.08
CA ASP A 17 9.97 -8.15 -3.08
C ASP A 17 8.61 -8.65 -2.57
N ASN A 18 8.45 -8.82 -1.27
CA ASN A 18 7.24 -9.36 -0.66
C ASN A 18 6.52 -8.38 0.27
N GLU A 19 7.06 -7.20 0.53
CA GLU A 19 6.53 -6.27 1.52
C GLU A 19 6.45 -4.83 0.99
N TRP A 20 5.36 -4.18 1.40
CA TRP A 20 5.08 -2.78 1.12
C TRP A 20 4.76 -2.07 2.43
N GLN A 21 5.19 -0.82 2.52
CA GLN A 21 4.77 0.10 3.56
C GLN A 21 3.73 1.07 2.99
N LEU A 22 2.59 1.15 3.66
CA LEU A 22 1.56 2.16 3.44
C LEU A 22 1.71 3.22 4.52
N SER A 23 1.95 4.47 4.13
CA SER A 23 1.93 5.63 5.04
C SER A 23 0.71 6.49 4.74
N SER A 24 -0.06 6.87 5.76
CA SER A 24 -1.25 7.70 5.54
C SER A 24 -0.87 9.06 4.97
N VAL A 25 -1.62 9.55 3.98
CA VAL A 25 -1.36 10.87 3.35
C VAL A 25 -1.65 12.02 4.32
N ASP A 26 -2.74 11.90 5.09
CA ASP A 26 -3.17 12.89 6.09
C ASP A 26 -2.36 12.83 7.39
N LYS A 27 -1.86 11.64 7.75
CA LYS A 27 -1.11 11.38 8.98
C LYS A 27 0.15 10.55 8.69
N PRO A 28 1.25 11.15 8.23
CA PRO A 28 2.43 10.43 7.75
C PRO A 28 3.14 9.54 8.78
N ARG A 29 2.85 9.73 10.08
CA ARG A 29 3.34 8.87 11.16
C ARG A 29 2.57 7.55 11.29
N GLU A 30 1.34 7.50 10.79
CA GLU A 30 0.55 6.27 10.71
C GLU A 30 1.05 5.46 9.51
N LYS A 31 1.72 4.34 9.82
CA LYS A 31 2.31 3.45 8.82
C LYS A 31 1.89 2.02 9.08
N ILE A 32 1.65 1.28 8.01
CA ILE A 32 1.30 -0.14 8.04
C ILE A 32 2.23 -0.85 7.07
N THR A 33 2.90 -1.89 7.54
CA THR A 33 3.64 -2.79 6.66
C THR A 33 2.74 -3.97 6.32
N MET A 34 2.64 -4.27 5.03
CA MET A 34 1.81 -5.35 4.48
C MET A 34 2.65 -6.24 3.60
N ASN A 35 2.48 -7.54 3.75
CA ASN A 35 3.04 -8.52 2.81
C ASN A 35 2.20 -8.59 1.52
N ARG A 36 2.73 -9.29 0.51
CA ARG A 36 2.09 -9.44 -0.80
C ARG A 36 0.66 -9.97 -0.74
N TRP A 37 0.41 -10.94 0.14
CA TRP A 37 -0.92 -11.54 0.28
C TRP A 37 -1.92 -10.58 0.93
N GLN A 38 -1.49 -9.82 1.94
CA GLN A 38 -2.28 -8.76 2.56
C GLN A 38 -2.60 -7.65 1.54
N MET A 39 -1.62 -7.25 0.71
CA MET A 39 -1.83 -6.29 -0.38
C MET A 39 -2.85 -6.80 -1.41
N HIS A 40 -2.84 -8.11 -1.70
CA HIS A 40 -3.79 -8.75 -2.60
C HIS A 40 -5.21 -8.71 -2.03
N ILE A 41 -5.39 -9.08 -0.76
CA ILE A 41 -6.68 -9.04 -0.07
C ILE A 41 -7.22 -7.62 0.04
N ALA A 42 -6.35 -6.64 0.28
CA ALA A 42 -6.71 -5.23 0.32
C ALA A 42 -7.07 -4.64 -1.06
N GLY A 43 -6.92 -5.41 -2.14
CA GLY A 43 -7.28 -5.00 -3.50
C GLY A 43 -6.32 -3.96 -4.11
N ILE A 44 -5.15 -3.75 -3.50
CA ILE A 44 -4.19 -2.71 -3.90
C ILE A 44 -2.93 -3.27 -4.56
N LEU A 45 -2.74 -4.60 -4.56
CA LEU A 45 -1.54 -5.23 -5.12
C LEU A 45 -1.31 -4.87 -6.60
N GLN A 46 -2.35 -4.94 -7.44
CA GLN A 46 -2.22 -4.64 -8.88
C GLN A 46 -1.77 -3.19 -9.14
N GLN A 47 -2.30 -2.24 -8.35
CA GLN A 47 -1.97 -0.82 -8.45
C GLN A 47 -0.50 -0.55 -8.09
N VAL A 48 0.05 -1.25 -7.09
CA VAL A 48 1.44 -1.04 -6.64
C VAL A 48 2.47 -1.83 -7.45
N GLU A 49 2.08 -2.97 -8.05
CA GLU A 49 2.94 -3.75 -8.95
C GLU A 49 2.97 -3.18 -10.37
N GLY A 50 2.22 -2.10 -10.67
CA GLY A 50 2.21 -1.46 -11.99
C GLY A 50 1.55 -2.31 -13.08
N LYS A 51 0.72 -3.28 -12.70
CA LYS A 51 -0.16 -3.99 -13.64
C LYS A 51 -1.39 -3.11 -13.88
N SER A 52 -1.21 -2.13 -14.77
CA SER A 52 -2.29 -1.38 -15.43
C SER A 52 -3.09 -2.28 -16.35
#